data_AF-A0A3D2Z344-F1
#
_entry.id   AF-A0A3D2Z344-F1
#
_cell.length_a   1.000
_cell.length_b   1.000
_cell.length_c   1.000
_cell.angle_alpha   90.00
_cell.angle_beta   90.00
_cell.angle_gamma   90.00
#
_symmetry.space_group_name_H-M   'P 1'
#
loop_
_entity.id
_entity.type
_entity.pdbx_description
1 polymer ?
#
loop_
_entity_poly.entity_id
_entity_poly.type
_entity_poly.pdbx_seq_one_letter_code
_entity_poly.pdbx_strand_id
1 'polypeptide(L)'
;MRIKSHRLIGDDISQLTSPNQGGPFAAAAPDTLILHFTNGDDAAWAIDALRDPTPGGRVSAHLVVHRDGAVTQLVPFDTIAWHAGHSAWGGRTDFNQCSIGIEIDNAGRLQPEADHFVSWRGTGYDESDVVQATHRNERAPSWWHRYPQPQLDRVELLCALLVDRYKMRWILGHEEIAPDRKHDPGPAFPLDELRQRVLGQEPMLFYEDMDKTPI
;
A
#
# COMPACT_ATOMS: atom_id res chain seq x y z
N MET A 1 -17.58 9.83 -1.04
CA MET A 1 -16.26 10.21 -0.48
C MET A 1 -15.65 11.34 -1.30
N ARG A 2 -14.95 12.31 -0.69
CA ARG A 2 -14.28 13.44 -1.37
C ARG A 2 -13.10 13.97 -0.56
N ILE A 3 -12.25 14.80 -1.17
CA ILE A 3 -11.12 15.45 -0.51
C ILE A 3 -11.42 16.94 -0.30
N LYS A 4 -11.24 17.43 0.94
CA LYS A 4 -11.31 18.87 1.28
C LYS A 4 -10.12 19.22 2.16
N SER A 5 -9.37 20.25 1.79
CA SER A 5 -8.18 20.68 2.54
C SER A 5 -7.24 19.51 2.88
N HIS A 6 -6.92 18.69 1.87
CA HIS A 6 -6.04 17.50 1.99
C HIS A 6 -6.52 16.43 2.99
N ARG A 7 -7.81 16.49 3.36
CA ARG A 7 -8.50 15.52 4.22
C ARG A 7 -9.59 14.78 3.48
N LEU A 8 -9.70 13.48 3.78
CA LEU A 8 -10.77 12.64 3.28
C LEU A 8 -12.04 12.87 4.10
N ILE A 9 -13.18 13.00 3.42
CA ILE A 9 -14.51 13.21 4.02
C ILE A 9 -15.53 12.29 3.33
N GLY A 10 -16.36 11.63 4.14
CA GLY A 10 -17.45 10.78 3.70
C GLY A 10 -17.77 9.72 4.75
N ASP A 11 -18.58 8.75 4.36
CA ASP A 11 -18.96 7.62 5.21
C ASP A 11 -17.79 6.65 5.41
N ASP A 12 -17.77 6.02 6.59
CA ASP A 12 -16.75 5.08 7.07
C ASP A 12 -15.32 5.64 7.03
N ILE A 13 -15.19 6.96 7.23
CA ILE A 13 -13.91 7.65 7.26
C ILE A 13 -13.67 8.25 8.64
N SER A 14 -12.58 7.82 9.26
CA SER A 14 -12.06 8.37 10.51
C SER A 14 -10.76 9.14 10.26
N GLN A 15 -10.45 10.09 11.13
CA GLN A 15 -9.20 10.85 11.08
C GLN A 15 -8.48 10.73 12.42
N LEU A 16 -7.26 10.23 12.40
CA LEU A 16 -6.41 10.08 13.57
C LEU A 16 -4.99 10.53 13.22
N THR A 17 -4.50 11.64 13.77
CA THR A 17 -3.19 12.14 13.36
C THR A 17 -2.05 11.23 13.83
N SER A 18 -1.11 10.93 12.92
CA SER A 18 0.21 10.40 13.26
C SER A 18 1.19 11.53 13.56
N PRO A 19 1.98 11.46 14.66
CA PRO A 19 3.08 12.39 14.90
C PRO A 19 4.27 12.15 13.96
N ASN A 20 4.33 10.99 13.30
CA ASN A 20 5.41 10.57 12.43
C ASN A 20 5.19 11.13 11.02
N GLN A 21 5.55 12.38 10.79
CA GLN A 21 5.38 13.01 9.47
C GLN A 21 6.46 14.05 9.21
N GLY A 22 6.75 14.27 7.93
CA GLY A 22 7.68 15.29 7.47
C GLY A 22 7.03 16.66 7.28
N GLY A 23 7.70 17.48 6.48
CA GLY A 23 7.16 18.75 6.02
C GLY A 23 6.14 18.59 4.88
N PRO A 24 5.71 19.72 4.29
CA PRO A 24 4.86 19.69 3.11
C PRO A 24 5.59 19.10 1.90
N PHE A 25 4.85 18.53 0.96
CA PHE A 25 5.38 18.15 -0.34
C PHE A 25 5.89 19.37 -1.12
N ALA A 26 6.87 19.15 -2.00
CA ALA A 26 7.25 20.13 -3.01
C ALA A 26 6.10 20.36 -4.02
N ALA A 27 6.09 21.49 -4.72
CA ALA A 27 4.96 21.92 -5.57
C ALA A 27 4.54 20.92 -6.67
N ALA A 28 5.45 20.06 -7.14
CA ALA A 28 5.19 19.04 -8.16
C ALA A 28 4.89 17.64 -7.58
N ALA A 29 4.80 17.52 -6.25
CA ALA A 29 4.54 16.29 -5.52
C ALA A 29 3.25 16.41 -4.68
N PRO A 30 2.60 15.29 -4.33
CA PRO A 30 2.92 13.91 -4.73
C PRO A 30 2.40 13.57 -6.13
N ASP A 31 3.10 12.67 -6.84
CA ASP A 31 2.70 12.17 -8.16
C ASP A 31 2.60 10.64 -8.22
N THR A 32 2.80 9.96 -7.09
CA THR A 32 2.85 8.49 -7.01
C THR A 32 1.99 7.99 -5.84
N LEU A 33 1.28 6.88 -6.03
CA LEU A 33 0.67 6.11 -4.94
C LEU A 33 1.54 4.88 -4.65
N ILE A 34 1.80 4.59 -3.38
CA ILE A 34 2.45 3.34 -2.95
C ILE A 34 1.49 2.54 -2.08
N LEU A 35 1.21 1.30 -2.49
CA LEU A 35 0.36 0.37 -1.76
C LEU A 35 1.19 -0.58 -0.91
N HIS A 36 0.71 -0.83 0.31
CA HIS A 36 1.32 -1.68 1.33
C HIS A 36 0.27 -2.64 1.89
N PHE A 37 0.71 -3.73 2.50
CA PHE A 37 -0.04 -4.38 3.56
C PHE A 37 0.58 -4.08 4.92
N THR A 38 -0.25 -4.12 5.95
CA THR A 38 0.19 -3.84 7.32
C THR A 38 1.02 -4.96 7.95
N ASN A 39 0.86 -6.19 7.47
CA ASN A 39 1.48 -7.40 8.02
C ASN A 39 1.13 -7.61 9.51
N GLY A 40 -0.04 -7.12 9.93
CA GLY A 40 -0.49 -7.07 11.34
C GLY A 40 -1.70 -7.95 11.61
N ASP A 41 -2.20 -7.91 12.85
CA ASP A 41 -3.42 -8.64 13.25
C ASP A 41 -4.68 -8.00 12.66
N ASP A 42 -4.78 -6.67 12.76
CA ASP A 42 -5.90 -5.87 12.28
C ASP A 42 -5.48 -4.40 12.02
N ALA A 43 -6.43 -3.63 11.49
CA ALA A 43 -6.25 -2.21 11.22
C ALA A 43 -5.98 -1.37 12.48
N ALA A 44 -6.56 -1.71 13.64
CA ALA A 44 -6.36 -0.96 14.88
C ALA A 44 -4.91 -1.06 15.35
N TRP A 45 -4.35 -2.26 15.33
CA TRP A 45 -2.95 -2.50 15.62
C TRP A 45 -2.03 -1.75 14.65
N ALA A 46 -2.35 -1.77 13.35
CA ALA A 46 -1.57 -1.06 12.35
C ALA A 46 -1.60 0.47 12.58
N ILE A 47 -2.77 1.03 12.91
CA ILE A 47 -2.93 2.44 13.24
C ILE A 47 -2.08 2.82 14.44
N ASP A 48 -2.04 2.01 15.50
CA ASP A 48 -1.22 2.28 16.67
C ASP A 48 0.27 2.25 16.33
N ALA A 49 0.73 1.25 15.56
CA ALA A 49 2.12 1.17 15.10
C ALA A 49 2.54 2.37 14.24
N LEU A 50 1.68 2.79 13.29
CA LEU A 50 1.92 3.93 12.40
C LEU A 50 1.84 5.30 13.12
N ARG A 51 1.48 5.31 14.40
CA ARG A 51 1.38 6.50 15.24
C ARG A 51 2.36 6.48 16.42
N ASP A 52 3.14 5.41 16.58
CA ASP A 52 4.11 5.28 17.66
C ASP A 52 5.26 6.29 17.49
N PRO A 53 5.42 7.30 18.37
CA PRO A 53 6.45 8.32 18.24
C PRO A 53 7.84 7.86 18.68
N THR A 54 8.00 6.61 19.17
CA THR A 54 9.28 6.13 19.68
C THR A 54 10.36 6.15 18.59
N PRO A 55 11.64 6.43 18.92
CA PRO A 55 12.71 6.60 17.92
C PRO A 55 12.93 5.42 16.97
N GLY A 56 12.47 4.22 17.31
CA GLY A 56 12.51 3.02 16.46
C GLY A 56 11.23 2.76 15.65
N GLY A 57 10.13 3.47 15.93
CA GLY A 57 8.80 3.29 15.34
C GLY A 57 8.37 4.42 14.40
N ARG A 58 9.31 5.24 13.91
CA ARG A 58 9.03 6.41 13.06
C ARG A 58 8.64 6.05 11.63
N VAL A 59 7.52 5.36 11.50
CA VAL A 59 6.84 5.08 10.24
C VAL A 59 5.42 5.63 10.28
N SER A 60 4.87 5.93 9.13
CA SER A 60 3.46 6.34 8.96
C SER A 60 3.04 6.16 7.52
N ALA A 61 1.73 6.10 7.28
CA ALA A 61 1.13 6.18 5.97
C ALA A 61 0.07 7.27 5.95
N HIS A 62 -0.42 7.66 4.77
CA HIS A 62 -1.51 8.62 4.68
C HIS A 62 -2.84 8.00 5.06
N LEU A 63 -3.06 6.76 4.65
CA LEU A 63 -4.31 6.03 4.83
C LEU A 63 -4.06 4.62 5.37
N VAL A 64 -4.99 4.13 6.19
CA VAL A 64 -5.15 2.71 6.53
C VAL A 64 -6.55 2.28 6.07
N VAL A 65 -6.63 1.23 5.25
CA VAL A 65 -7.90 0.66 4.77
C VAL A 65 -8.17 -0.65 5.52
N HIS A 66 -9.28 -0.68 6.24
CA HIS A 66 -9.75 -1.81 7.05
C HIS A 66 -10.34 -2.90 6.15
N ARG A 67 -10.46 -4.13 6.66
CA ARG A 67 -11.00 -5.28 5.91
C ARG A 67 -12.45 -5.12 5.47
N ASP A 68 -13.24 -4.34 6.19
CA ASP A 68 -14.63 -4.02 5.85
C ASP A 68 -14.75 -2.83 4.87
N GLY A 69 -13.63 -2.22 4.49
CA GLY A 69 -13.59 -1.03 3.64
C GLY A 69 -13.73 0.30 4.38
N ALA A 70 -13.74 0.32 5.72
CA ALA A 70 -13.56 1.56 6.47
C ALA A 70 -12.14 2.12 6.26
N VAL A 71 -11.97 3.42 6.44
CA VAL A 71 -10.70 4.12 6.20
C VAL A 71 -10.34 4.99 7.38
N THR A 72 -9.09 4.93 7.80
CA THR A 72 -8.51 5.90 8.74
C THR A 72 -7.45 6.71 8.03
N GLN A 73 -7.60 8.04 8.00
CA GLN A 73 -6.56 8.93 7.51
C GLN A 73 -5.63 9.36 8.64
N LEU A 74 -4.32 9.17 8.46
CA LEU A 74 -3.30 9.49 9.46
C LEU A 74 -2.48 10.74 9.17
N VAL A 75 -2.20 11.00 7.88
CA VAL A 75 -1.35 12.13 7.43
C VAL A 75 -2.08 12.91 6.33
N PRO A 76 -2.03 14.26 6.32
CA PRO A 76 -2.58 15.06 5.22
C PRO A 76 -1.95 14.73 3.88
N PHE A 77 -2.73 14.79 2.80
CA PHE A 77 -2.21 14.54 1.45
C PHE A 77 -1.24 15.62 0.93
N ASP A 78 -1.11 16.78 1.59
CA ASP A 78 -0.06 17.78 1.33
C ASP A 78 1.19 17.60 2.22
N THR A 79 1.22 16.59 3.07
CA THR A 79 2.31 16.36 4.04
C THR A 79 2.98 15.00 3.78
N ILE A 80 4.30 14.97 3.92
CA ILE A 80 5.10 13.75 3.73
C ILE A 80 4.83 12.75 4.87
N ALA A 81 4.37 11.55 4.53
CA ALA A 81 4.36 10.40 5.44
C ALA A 81 5.65 9.59 5.30
N TRP A 82 5.95 8.71 6.25
CA TRP A 82 7.18 7.93 6.31
C TRP A 82 6.90 6.43 6.09
N HIS A 83 6.52 6.05 4.87
CA HIS A 83 6.11 4.67 4.53
C HIS A 83 7.13 3.95 3.63
N ALA A 84 7.75 4.63 2.67
CA ALA A 84 8.58 4.00 1.64
C ALA A 84 9.97 3.59 2.16
N GLY A 85 10.57 4.41 3.04
CA GLY A 85 11.97 4.25 3.46
C GLY A 85 12.93 4.33 2.27
N HIS A 86 14.07 3.62 2.36
CA HIS A 86 14.98 3.45 1.21
C HIS A 86 14.22 2.77 0.07
N SER A 87 14.11 3.50 -1.05
CA SER A 87 13.26 3.15 -2.19
C SER A 87 13.80 3.74 -3.49
N ALA A 88 13.66 2.99 -4.60
CA ALA A 88 14.05 3.40 -5.94
C ALA A 88 13.20 2.70 -7.03
N TRP A 89 12.77 3.44 -8.04
CA TRP A 89 12.04 2.92 -9.20
C TRP A 89 12.10 3.91 -10.36
N GLY A 90 12.29 3.42 -11.59
CA GLY A 90 12.32 4.27 -12.79
C GLY A 90 13.38 5.39 -12.73
N GLY A 91 14.54 5.13 -12.13
CA GLY A 91 15.62 6.11 -11.95
C GLY A 91 15.39 7.17 -10.86
N ARG A 92 14.25 7.13 -10.15
CA ARG A 92 13.94 8.01 -9.01
C ARG A 92 14.24 7.30 -7.69
N THR A 93 14.57 8.04 -6.65
CA THR A 93 14.76 7.56 -5.28
C THR A 93 13.89 8.34 -4.30
N ASP A 94 13.86 7.90 -3.03
CA ASP A 94 13.25 8.60 -1.90
C ASP A 94 11.74 8.85 -2.06
N PHE A 95 10.97 7.78 -2.28
CA PHE A 95 9.56 7.88 -2.65
C PHE A 95 8.69 8.58 -1.60
N ASN A 96 9.07 8.58 -0.32
CA ASN A 96 8.40 9.41 0.71
C ASN A 96 8.23 10.88 0.27
N GLN A 97 9.15 11.43 -0.53
CA GLN A 97 9.12 12.83 -0.98
C GLN A 97 8.12 13.11 -2.11
N CYS A 98 7.57 12.07 -2.73
CA CYS A 98 6.75 12.20 -3.94
C CYS A 98 5.54 11.27 -3.97
N SER A 99 5.25 10.56 -2.88
CA SER A 99 4.15 9.61 -2.85
C SER A 99 3.18 9.73 -1.69
N ILE A 100 1.96 9.29 -1.94
CA ILE A 100 0.97 8.98 -0.92
C ILE A 100 1.01 7.48 -0.63
N GLY A 101 1.15 7.11 0.66
CA GLY A 101 1.15 5.73 1.13
C GLY A 101 -0.24 5.28 1.58
N ILE A 102 -0.68 4.12 1.09
CA ILE A 102 -1.92 3.45 1.51
C ILE A 102 -1.56 2.10 2.13
N GLU A 103 -1.77 1.98 3.43
CA GLU A 103 -1.66 0.74 4.18
C GLU A 103 -2.99 -0.01 4.14
N ILE A 104 -2.94 -1.30 3.83
CA ILE A 104 -4.13 -2.14 3.69
C ILE A 104 -4.05 -3.23 4.76
N ASP A 105 -5.06 -3.33 5.64
CA ASP A 105 -5.09 -4.33 6.69
C ASP A 105 -5.11 -5.74 6.09
N ASN A 106 -3.95 -6.39 6.13
CA ASN A 106 -3.74 -7.73 5.62
C ASN A 106 -2.51 -8.36 6.30
N ALA A 107 -2.55 -9.68 6.48
CA ALA A 107 -1.55 -10.42 7.25
C ALA A 107 -0.34 -10.83 6.39
N GLY A 108 -0.37 -10.54 5.10
CA GLY A 108 0.69 -10.87 4.15
C GLY A 108 0.80 -12.39 3.93
N ARG A 109 2.03 -12.90 4.04
CA ARG A 109 2.33 -14.31 3.81
C ARG A 109 1.89 -15.18 4.98
N LEU A 110 1.30 -16.32 4.66
CA LEU A 110 0.84 -17.32 5.61
C LEU A 110 1.63 -18.62 5.48
N GLN A 111 1.72 -19.36 6.58
CA GLN A 111 2.27 -20.72 6.61
C GLN A 111 1.13 -21.73 6.74
N PRO A 112 1.14 -22.83 5.98
CA PRO A 112 0.15 -23.88 6.13
C PRO A 112 0.40 -24.68 7.41
N GLU A 113 -0.66 -24.97 8.14
CA GLU A 113 -0.71 -25.97 9.21
C GLU A 113 -1.67 -27.12 8.82
N ALA A 114 -1.96 -28.03 9.75
CA ALA A 114 -2.70 -29.28 9.45
C ALA A 114 -4.13 -29.03 8.91
N ASP A 115 -4.82 -28.02 9.44
CA ASP A 115 -6.22 -27.72 9.13
C ASP A 115 -6.51 -26.22 8.90
N HIS A 116 -5.49 -25.36 8.96
CA HIS A 116 -5.62 -23.91 8.80
C HIS A 116 -4.29 -23.30 8.34
N PHE A 117 -4.25 -21.98 8.22
CA PHE A 117 -3.06 -21.21 7.87
C PHE A 117 -2.73 -20.21 8.97
N VAL A 118 -1.46 -19.96 9.24
CA VAL A 118 -1.02 -19.03 10.29
C VAL A 118 -0.22 -17.87 9.73
N SER A 119 -0.50 -16.67 10.22
CA SER A 119 0.39 -15.52 10.00
C SER A 119 1.65 -15.65 10.86
N TRP A 120 2.67 -14.83 10.58
CA TRP A 120 3.86 -14.77 11.43
C TRP A 120 3.56 -14.34 12.89
N ARG A 121 2.39 -13.73 13.12
CA ARG A 121 1.87 -13.34 14.44
C ARG A 121 1.21 -14.51 15.20
N GLY A 122 1.01 -15.65 14.53
CA GLY A 122 0.28 -16.80 15.07
C GLY A 122 -1.24 -16.70 14.94
N THR A 123 -1.76 -15.75 14.17
CA THR A 123 -3.21 -15.66 13.88
C THR A 123 -3.59 -16.72 12.86
N GLY A 124 -4.62 -17.52 13.16
CA GLY A 124 -5.17 -18.52 12.26
C GLY A 124 -6.12 -17.93 11.21
N TYR A 125 -6.10 -18.52 10.01
CA TYR A 125 -6.92 -18.20 8.85
C TYR A 125 -7.43 -19.48 8.20
N ASP A 126 -8.70 -19.48 7.82
CA ASP A 126 -9.31 -20.60 7.11
C ASP A 126 -8.91 -20.60 5.63
N GLU A 127 -9.06 -21.74 4.94
CA GLU A 127 -8.75 -21.87 3.51
C GLU A 127 -9.48 -20.81 2.63
N SER A 128 -10.68 -20.39 3.03
CA SER A 128 -11.44 -19.33 2.34
C SER A 128 -10.76 -17.97 2.37
N ASP A 129 -9.89 -17.72 3.34
CA ASP A 129 -9.14 -16.47 3.49
C ASP A 129 -7.77 -16.52 2.85
N VAL A 130 -7.44 -17.59 2.11
CA VAL A 130 -6.10 -17.81 1.55
C VAL A 130 -6.13 -17.84 0.03
N VAL A 131 -5.07 -17.31 -0.55
CA VAL A 131 -4.75 -17.41 -1.97
C VAL A 131 -3.36 -18.03 -2.10
N GLN A 132 -3.24 -19.06 -2.93
CA GLN A 132 -1.93 -19.55 -3.35
C GLN A 132 -1.48 -18.79 -4.60
N ALA A 133 -0.38 -18.05 -4.49
CA ALA A 133 0.14 -17.25 -5.59
C ALA A 133 1.67 -17.07 -5.49
N THR A 134 2.29 -16.78 -6.63
CA THR A 134 3.73 -16.50 -6.72
C THR A 134 3.95 -14.99 -6.68
N HIS A 135 4.73 -14.52 -5.72
CA HIS A 135 5.12 -13.11 -5.64
C HIS A 135 5.98 -12.72 -6.84
N ARG A 136 5.84 -11.49 -7.36
CA ARG A 136 6.52 -11.05 -8.59
C ARG A 136 8.05 -11.12 -8.53
N ASN A 137 8.63 -10.97 -7.34
CA ASN A 137 10.08 -11.08 -7.09
C ASN A 137 10.51 -12.49 -6.66
N GLU A 138 9.63 -13.50 -6.73
CA GLU A 138 9.91 -14.88 -6.32
C GLU A 138 9.65 -15.87 -7.46
N ARG A 139 10.13 -17.10 -7.28
CA ARG A 139 10.01 -18.18 -8.27
C ARG A 139 9.04 -19.29 -7.90
N ALA A 140 8.61 -19.34 -6.64
CA ALA A 140 7.77 -20.41 -6.12
C ALA A 140 6.49 -19.84 -5.51
N PRO A 141 5.36 -20.55 -5.64
CA PRO A 141 4.13 -20.13 -5.00
C PRO A 141 4.22 -20.24 -3.48
N SER A 142 3.45 -19.41 -2.80
CA SER A 142 3.25 -19.42 -1.36
C SER A 142 1.79 -19.12 -1.04
N TRP A 143 1.41 -19.21 0.23
CA TRP A 143 0.09 -18.85 0.72
C TRP A 143 0.07 -17.42 1.22
N TRP A 144 -0.98 -16.69 0.87
CA TRP A 144 -1.16 -15.27 1.17
C TRP A 144 -2.57 -15.02 1.67
N HIS A 145 -2.69 -14.10 2.63
CA HIS A 145 -3.99 -13.67 3.13
C HIS A 145 -4.75 -12.90 2.02
N ARG A 146 -5.95 -13.38 1.69
CA ARG A 146 -6.86 -12.79 0.72
C ARG A 146 -7.34 -11.41 1.20
N TYR A 147 -7.41 -10.46 0.27
CA TYR A 147 -8.07 -9.19 0.51
C TYR A 147 -9.59 -9.34 0.32
N PRO A 148 -10.44 -8.99 1.31
CA PRO A 148 -11.89 -9.00 1.12
C PRO A 148 -12.34 -7.99 0.05
N GLN A 149 -13.42 -8.31 -0.67
CA GLN A 149 -13.90 -7.47 -1.76
C GLN A 149 -14.21 -6.01 -1.35
N PRO A 150 -14.88 -5.74 -0.19
CA PRO A 150 -15.13 -4.35 0.23
C PRO A 150 -13.85 -3.53 0.44
N GLN A 151 -12.78 -4.18 0.88
CA GLN A 151 -11.46 -3.57 1.04
C GLN A 151 -10.85 -3.22 -0.32
N LEU A 152 -10.88 -4.14 -1.29
CA LEU A 152 -10.41 -3.91 -2.66
C LEU A 152 -11.17 -2.77 -3.34
N ASP A 153 -12.51 -2.77 -3.24
CA ASP A 153 -13.38 -1.73 -3.81
C ASP A 153 -13.04 -0.35 -3.23
N ARG A 154 -12.78 -0.29 -1.91
CA ARG A 154 -12.40 0.96 -1.25
C ARG A 154 -11.03 1.46 -1.70
N VAL A 155 -10.04 0.57 -1.83
CA VAL A 155 -8.69 0.94 -2.33
C VAL A 155 -8.79 1.49 -3.74
N GLU A 156 -9.59 0.86 -4.62
CA GLU A 156 -9.80 1.33 -5.99
C GLU A 156 -10.42 2.73 -6.03
N LEU A 157 -11.49 2.96 -5.25
CA LEU A 157 -12.13 4.25 -5.14
C LEU A 157 -11.17 5.34 -4.62
N LEU A 158 -10.34 5.01 -3.63
CA LEU A 158 -9.32 5.90 -3.10
C LEU A 158 -8.26 6.24 -4.15
N CYS A 159 -7.75 5.25 -4.87
CA CYS A 159 -6.77 5.45 -5.93
C CYS A 159 -7.33 6.36 -7.03
N ALA A 160 -8.54 6.08 -7.52
CA ALA A 160 -9.20 6.90 -8.53
C ALA A 160 -9.39 8.35 -8.06
N LEU A 161 -9.81 8.55 -6.82
CA LEU A 161 -9.99 9.89 -6.22
C LEU A 161 -8.67 10.66 -6.10
N LEU A 162 -7.59 9.99 -5.69
CA LEU A 162 -6.28 10.61 -5.55
C LEU A 162 -5.63 10.90 -6.90
N VAL A 163 -5.77 10.00 -7.87
CA VAL A 163 -5.34 10.18 -9.26
C VAL A 163 -6.01 11.41 -9.86
N ASP A 164 -7.32 11.54 -9.74
CA ASP A 164 -8.01 12.72 -10.26
C ASP A 164 -7.58 14.00 -9.53
N ARG A 165 -7.53 13.98 -8.19
CA ARG A 165 -7.31 15.19 -7.38
C ARG A 165 -5.89 15.75 -7.48
N TYR A 166 -4.90 14.87 -7.53
CA TYR A 166 -3.47 15.22 -7.46
C TYR A 166 -2.71 14.90 -8.75
N LYS A 167 -3.39 14.37 -9.78
CA LYS A 167 -2.79 13.98 -11.06
C LYS A 167 -1.66 12.97 -10.88
N MET A 168 -1.91 11.98 -10.02
CA MET A 168 -0.99 10.87 -9.81
C MET A 168 -0.71 10.16 -11.13
N ARG A 169 0.57 9.91 -11.38
CA ARG A 169 1.09 9.31 -12.61
C ARG A 169 1.33 7.82 -12.46
N TRP A 170 1.61 7.39 -11.23
CA TRP A 170 2.02 6.03 -10.92
C TRP A 170 1.26 5.47 -9.72
N ILE A 171 0.93 4.19 -9.79
CA ILE A 171 0.48 3.38 -8.65
C ILE A 171 1.46 2.23 -8.57
N LEU A 172 2.21 2.11 -7.48
CA LEU A 172 3.23 1.07 -7.28
C LEU A 172 2.98 0.29 -6.00
N GLY A 173 3.46 -0.95 -5.94
CA GLY A 173 3.62 -1.69 -4.70
C GLY A 173 4.94 -1.34 -4.01
N HIS A 174 5.02 -1.54 -2.70
CA HIS A 174 6.29 -1.37 -1.98
C HIS A 174 7.37 -2.35 -2.49
N GLU A 175 6.96 -3.55 -2.91
CA GLU A 175 7.77 -4.58 -3.54
C GLU A 175 8.44 -4.14 -4.87
N GLU A 176 7.91 -3.10 -5.54
CA GLU A 176 8.50 -2.60 -6.79
C GLU A 176 9.52 -1.49 -6.55
N ILE A 177 9.36 -0.70 -5.48
CA ILE A 177 10.31 0.37 -5.13
C ILE A 177 11.40 -0.11 -4.16
N ALA A 178 11.25 -1.29 -3.55
CA ALA A 178 12.20 -1.88 -2.60
C ALA A 178 12.26 -3.41 -2.74
N PRO A 179 12.59 -3.95 -3.94
CA PRO A 179 12.42 -5.36 -4.27
C PRO A 179 13.21 -6.35 -3.40
N ASP A 180 14.38 -5.94 -2.89
CA ASP A 180 15.23 -6.81 -2.06
C ASP A 180 14.74 -6.91 -0.60
N ARG A 181 13.78 -6.07 -0.19
CA ARG A 181 13.38 -5.91 1.22
C ARG A 181 11.88 -6.08 1.44
N LYS A 182 11.05 -5.73 0.45
CA LYS A 182 9.61 -5.64 0.59
C LYS A 182 8.87 -6.59 -0.34
N HIS A 183 7.75 -7.10 0.17
CA HIS A 183 6.89 -8.07 -0.51
C HIS A 183 5.43 -7.63 -0.54
N ASP A 184 5.18 -6.38 -0.15
CA ASP A 184 3.87 -5.77 -0.05
C ASP A 184 3.57 -4.92 -1.29
N PRO A 185 2.32 -4.91 -1.79
CA PRO A 185 1.10 -5.50 -1.22
C PRO A 185 0.93 -7.00 -1.50
N GLY A 186 1.90 -7.65 -2.17
CA GLY A 186 1.92 -9.08 -2.39
C GLY A 186 1.00 -9.54 -3.53
N PRO A 187 1.15 -10.81 -3.97
CA PRO A 187 0.47 -11.32 -5.15
C PRO A 187 -1.03 -11.60 -4.94
N ALA A 188 -1.52 -11.54 -3.70
CA ALA A 188 -2.96 -11.61 -3.43
C ALA A 188 -3.67 -10.27 -3.72
N PHE A 189 -2.92 -9.17 -3.87
CA PHE A 189 -3.47 -7.88 -4.25
C PHE A 189 -3.48 -7.72 -5.78
N PRO A 190 -4.61 -7.36 -6.41
CA PRO A 190 -4.73 -7.22 -7.87
C PRO A 190 -4.15 -5.89 -8.36
N LEU A 191 -2.85 -5.68 -8.19
CA LEU A 191 -2.17 -4.41 -8.46
C LEU A 191 -2.25 -4.01 -9.93
N ASP A 192 -2.04 -4.95 -10.84
CA ASP A 192 -1.98 -4.67 -12.27
C ASP A 192 -3.39 -4.44 -12.86
N GLU A 193 -4.40 -5.16 -12.39
CA GLU A 193 -5.79 -4.89 -12.76
C GLU A 193 -6.27 -3.54 -12.19
N LEU A 194 -5.86 -3.18 -10.97
CA LEU A 194 -6.14 -1.86 -10.40
C LEU A 194 -5.54 -0.74 -11.26
N ARG A 195 -4.27 -0.87 -11.68
CA ARG A 195 -3.61 0.10 -12.58
C ARG A 195 -4.35 0.25 -13.88
N GLN A 196 -4.78 -0.87 -14.48
CA GLN A 196 -5.53 -0.86 -15.72
C GLN A 196 -6.86 -0.10 -15.57
N ARG A 197 -7.61 -0.37 -14.50
CA ARG A 197 -8.90 0.30 -14.26
C ARG A 197 -8.77 1.78 -13.92
N VAL A 198 -7.74 2.15 -13.14
CA VAL A 198 -7.62 3.51 -12.60
C VAL A 198 -6.81 4.45 -13.50
N LEU A 199 -5.71 3.97 -14.09
CA LEU A 199 -4.82 4.78 -14.93
C LEU A 199 -5.03 4.53 -16.43
N GLY A 200 -5.75 3.48 -16.81
CA GLY A 200 -5.81 3.04 -18.21
C GLY A 200 -4.47 2.51 -18.72
N GLN A 201 -3.57 2.08 -17.82
CA GLN A 201 -2.26 1.52 -18.18
C GLN A 201 -2.41 0.03 -18.49
N GLU A 202 -1.85 -0.41 -19.61
CA GLU A 202 -1.64 -1.85 -19.86
C GLU A 202 -0.68 -2.43 -18.80
N PRO A 203 -0.77 -3.74 -18.48
CA PRO A 203 0.12 -4.36 -17.50
C PRO A 203 1.58 -4.07 -17.84
N MET A 204 2.37 -3.62 -16.86
CA MET A 204 3.82 -3.52 -17.03
C MET A 204 4.38 -4.93 -17.14
N LEU A 205 4.46 -5.44 -18.37
CA LEU A 205 5.27 -6.61 -18.67
C LEU A 205 6.72 -6.22 -18.39
N PHE A 206 7.30 -6.73 -17.31
CA PHE A 206 8.74 -6.73 -17.11
C PHE A 206 9.36 -7.61 -18.19
N TYR A 207 9.49 -7.08 -19.41
CA TYR A 207 10.39 -7.65 -20.39
C TYR A 207 11.80 -7.19 -20.05
N GLU A 208 12.70 -8.16 -19.97
CA GLU A 208 14.14 -7.99 -19.99
C GLU A 208 14.54 -7.02 -21.12
N ASP A 209 14.74 -5.74 -20.80
CA ASP A 209 15.49 -4.82 -21.66
C ASP A 209 15.88 -3.57 -20.85
N MET A 210 16.87 -3.74 -19.98
CA MET A 210 17.59 -2.64 -19.30
C MET A 210 18.61 -1.94 -20.22
N ASP A 211 18.54 -2.14 -21.53
CA ASP A 211 19.59 -1.72 -22.48
C ASP A 211 19.10 -0.75 -23.58
N LYS A 212 18.13 0.12 -23.29
CA LYS A 212 17.82 1.25 -24.18
C LYS A 212 17.62 2.56 -23.43
N THR A 213 18.74 3.27 -23.24
CA THR A 213 18.77 4.72 -23.00
C THR A 213 18.19 5.44 -24.22
N PRO A 214 17.20 6.34 -24.10
CA PRO A 214 16.82 7.21 -25.20
C PRO A 214 17.79 8.38 -25.30
N ILE A 215 18.25 8.63 -26.53
CA ILE A 215 18.91 9.87 -26.98
C ILE A 215 17.87 10.99 -27.03
#